data_AF-A0A2S3U3M0-F1
#
_entry.id   AF-A0A2S3U3M0-F1
#
_cell.length_a   1.000
_cell.length_b   1.000
_cell.length_c   1.000
_cell.angle_alpha   90.00
_cell.angle_beta   90.00
_cell.angle_gamma   90.00
#
_symmetry.space_group_name_H-M   'P 1'
#
loop_
_entity.id
_entity.type
_entity.pdbx_description
1 polymer ?
#
loop_
_entity_poly.entity_id
_entity_poly.type
_entity_poly.pdbx_seq_one_letter_code
_entity_poly.pdbx_strand_id
1 'polypeptide(L)'
;MLTVNNVSMQFSTRKLYEDVNLKFTPGNCYGVIGANGAGKSTFLKILEGKLQPTTGTVSMGPNERMSSLNQNHFAFEDEEVLATVIRGHEKLYEIMIEKDALYAKPDFSDEDGIRAAELEGEFAEMDGWNAESEADQLLQNLGIDESMQHMKMSELTEPQKVKVLLGQALFGSPDVYYWMNRRTGWTSNQLAGWKTFWLVTKRLSSSFLMTGIF
;
A
#
# COMPACT_ATOMS: atom_id res chain seq x y z
N MET A 1 6.64 -9.29 12.85
CA MET A 1 5.66 -8.67 13.75
C MET A 1 6.10 -7.24 14.00
N LEU A 2 5.25 -6.24 13.73
CA LEU A 2 5.62 -4.83 13.91
C LEU A 2 5.64 -4.44 15.40
N THR A 3 6.79 -3.96 15.87
CA THR A 3 7.02 -3.57 17.27
C THR A 3 7.62 -2.17 17.32
N VAL A 4 7.12 -1.37 18.25
CA VAL A 4 7.51 0.01 18.51
C VAL A 4 8.00 0.07 19.95
N ASN A 5 9.27 0.41 20.15
CA ASN A 5 9.88 0.45 21.48
C ASN A 5 10.41 1.86 21.78
N ASN A 6 9.96 2.45 22.88
CA ASN A 6 10.38 3.76 23.41
C ASN A 6 10.39 4.89 22.36
N VAL A 7 9.43 4.86 21.43
CA VAL A 7 9.41 5.83 20.35
C VAL A 7 8.90 7.18 20.85
N SER A 8 9.72 8.20 20.65
CA SER A 8 9.38 9.59 20.94
C SER A 8 9.60 10.45 19.70
N MET A 9 8.72 11.42 19.51
CA MET A 9 8.81 12.35 18.39
C MET A 9 8.63 13.79 18.87
N GLN A 10 9.64 14.62 18.57
CA GLN A 10 9.64 16.04 18.87
C GLN A 10 9.96 16.85 17.61
N PHE A 11 9.14 17.87 17.35
CA PHE A 11 9.43 18.88 16.33
C PHE A 11 9.82 20.18 17.02
N SER A 12 11.10 20.56 16.88
CA SER A 12 11.66 21.76 17.52
C SER A 12 11.36 21.76 19.03
N THR A 13 10.48 22.63 19.51
CA THR A 13 10.12 22.73 20.93
C THR A 13 8.87 21.95 21.32
N ARG A 14 8.13 21.36 20.36
CA ARG A 14 6.87 20.67 20.64
C ARG A 14 7.04 19.15 20.57
N LYS A 15 6.89 18.48 21.72
CA LYS A 15 6.75 17.01 21.78
C LYS A 15 5.37 16.61 21.25
N LEU A 16 5.33 15.67 20.32
CA LEU A 16 4.08 15.08 19.83
C LEU A 16 3.66 13.89 20.70
N TYR A 17 4.60 13.00 20.99
CA TYR A 17 4.44 11.86 21.88
C TYR A 17 5.81 11.41 22.39
N GLU A 18 5.81 10.75 23.54
CA GLU A 18 7.00 10.33 24.28
C GLU A 18 6.77 8.92 24.84
N ASP A 19 7.82 8.09 24.79
CA ASP A 19 7.86 6.73 25.34
C ASP A 19 6.73 5.80 24.85
N VAL A 20 6.40 5.88 23.56
CA VAL A 20 5.39 5.01 22.95
C VAL A 20 5.95 3.60 22.79
N ASN A 21 5.27 2.64 23.43
CA ASN A 21 5.56 1.21 23.33
C ASN A 21 4.32 0.49 22.82
N LEU A 22 4.40 -0.08 21.61
CA LEU A 22 3.28 -0.73 20.95
C LEU A 22 3.74 -2.00 20.25
N LYS A 23 2.89 -3.02 20.27
CA LYS A 23 3.12 -4.28 19.58
C LYS A 23 1.90 -4.59 18.72
N PHE A 24 2.11 -4.64 17.41
CA PHE A 24 1.08 -4.99 16.45
C PHE A 24 1.18 -6.48 16.18
N THR A 25 0.12 -7.20 16.52
CA THR A 25 0.01 -8.64 16.31
C THR A 25 -0.77 -8.93 15.02
N PRO A 26 -0.32 -9.92 14.22
CA PRO A 26 -1.01 -10.39 13.02
C PRO A 26 -2.50 -10.66 13.28
N GLY A 27 -3.36 -10.37 12.29
CA GLY A 27 -4.80 -10.60 12.36
C GLY A 27 -5.61 -9.61 13.22
N ASN A 28 -4.98 -8.56 13.76
CA ASN A 28 -5.67 -7.54 14.55
C ASN A 28 -5.85 -6.22 13.79
N CYS A 29 -6.98 -5.55 14.06
CA CYS A 29 -7.30 -4.22 13.57
C CYS A 29 -7.07 -3.17 14.66
N TYR A 30 -6.21 -2.20 14.37
CA TYR A 30 -5.80 -1.11 15.24
C TYR A 30 -6.36 0.22 14.73
N GLY A 31 -6.84 1.05 15.64
CA GLY A 31 -7.34 2.39 15.34
C GLY A 31 -6.46 3.45 15.99
N VAL A 32 -5.82 4.33 15.20
CA VAL A 32 -5.11 5.52 15.73
C VAL A 32 -6.06 6.70 15.73
N ILE A 33 -6.53 7.07 16.92
CA ILE A 33 -7.43 8.19 17.14
C ILE A 33 -6.72 9.29 17.94
N GLY A 34 -7.19 10.54 17.80
CA GLY A 34 -6.65 11.68 18.55
C GLY A 34 -7.00 13.02 17.93
N ALA A 35 -6.68 14.12 18.60
CA ALA A 35 -6.95 15.46 18.12
C ALA A 35 -6.14 15.81 16.84
N ASN A 36 -6.59 16.84 16.11
CA ASN A 36 -5.79 17.40 15.02
C ASN A 36 -4.48 17.97 15.58
N GLY A 37 -3.36 17.61 14.94
CA GLY A 37 -2.02 18.00 15.43
C GLY A 37 -1.43 17.08 16.52
N ALA A 38 -2.12 16.02 16.94
CA ALA A 38 -1.58 15.03 17.89
C ALA A 38 -0.47 14.12 17.30
N GLY A 39 -0.04 14.36 16.05
CA GLY A 39 1.04 13.59 15.44
C GLY A 39 0.63 12.26 14.79
N LYS A 40 -0.66 11.96 14.60
CA LYS A 40 -1.13 10.70 13.96
C LYS A 40 -0.45 10.41 12.61
N SER A 41 -0.48 11.38 11.69
CA SER A 41 0.15 11.25 10.37
C SER A 41 1.67 11.09 10.48
N THR A 42 2.28 11.74 11.47
CA THR A 42 3.71 11.61 11.76
C THR A 42 4.02 10.20 12.26
N PHE A 43 3.20 9.67 13.17
CA PHE A 43 3.34 8.32 13.70
C PHE A 43 3.25 7.27 12.59
N LEU A 44 2.30 7.40 11.66
CA LEU A 44 2.23 6.54 10.48
C LEU A 44 3.51 6.56 9.66
N LYS A 45 4.05 7.75 9.36
CA LYS A 45 5.30 7.88 8.61
C LYS A 45 6.50 7.23 9.33
N ILE A 46 6.50 7.24 10.66
CA ILE A 46 7.52 6.54 11.45
C ILE A 46 7.35 5.03 11.35
N LEU A 47 6.10 4.52 11.38
CA LEU A 47 5.84 3.09 11.18
C LEU A 47 6.25 2.61 9.79
N GLU A 48 6.07 3.44 8.75
CA GLU A 48 6.52 3.17 7.38
C GLU A 48 8.04 3.26 7.18
N GLY A 49 8.79 3.74 8.19
CA GLY A 49 10.22 4.05 8.04
C GLY A 49 10.52 5.29 7.19
N LYS A 50 9.50 6.03 6.72
CA LYS A 50 9.66 7.29 5.96
C LYS A 50 10.11 8.47 6.84
N LEU A 51 9.99 8.34 8.15
CA LEU A 51 10.44 9.34 9.12
C LEU A 51 11.15 8.66 10.29
N GLN A 52 12.35 9.14 10.62
CA GLN A 52 13.08 8.64 11.77
C GLN A 52 12.53 9.27 13.07
N PRO A 53 12.27 8.46 14.12
CA PRO A 53 11.86 8.99 15.40
C PRO A 53 13.02 9.74 16.08
N THR A 54 12.71 10.62 17.03
CA THR A 54 13.74 11.33 17.80
C THR A 54 14.47 10.38 18.75
N THR A 55 13.74 9.44 19.35
CA THR A 55 14.29 8.36 20.19
C THR A 55 13.48 7.08 19.97
N GLY A 56 14.05 5.93 20.35
CA GLY A 56 13.41 4.62 20.22
C GLY A 56 13.59 3.99 18.85
N THR A 57 12.94 2.84 18.65
CA THR A 57 13.06 2.04 17.43
C THR A 57 11.73 1.45 17.01
N VAL A 58 11.49 1.43 15.70
CA VAL A 58 10.44 0.62 15.07
C VAL A 58 11.10 -0.55 14.35
N SER A 59 10.64 -1.77 14.62
CA SER A 59 11.12 -2.98 13.99
C SER A 59 9.96 -3.76 13.39
N MET A 60 10.09 -4.18 12.14
CA MET A 60 9.13 -5.04 11.44
C MET A 60 9.76 -6.42 11.21
N GLY A 61 8.94 -7.47 11.04
CA GLY A 61 9.46 -8.80 10.74
C GLY A 61 10.20 -8.82 9.40
N PRO A 62 11.22 -9.68 9.21
CA PRO A 62 12.05 -9.69 8.00
C PRO A 62 11.29 -10.00 6.71
N ASN A 63 10.11 -10.62 6.79
CA ASN A 63 9.25 -10.94 5.64
C ASN A 63 7.91 -10.19 5.68
N GLU A 64 7.76 -9.17 6.52
CA GLU A 64 6.52 -8.41 6.59
C GLU A 64 6.56 -7.21 5.67
N ARG A 65 5.52 -7.04 4.84
CA ARG A 65 5.36 -5.90 3.94
C ARG A 65 4.31 -4.94 4.46
N MET A 66 4.67 -3.66 4.58
CA MET A 66 3.73 -2.58 4.91
C MET A 66 3.26 -1.88 3.63
N SER A 67 1.95 -1.64 3.51
CA SER A 67 1.35 -0.88 2.41
C SER A 67 0.45 0.24 2.92
N SER A 68 0.49 1.36 2.20
CA SER A 68 -0.23 2.59 2.52
C SER A 68 -1.26 2.91 1.44
N LEU A 69 -2.47 3.31 1.83
CA LEU A 69 -3.36 3.96 0.87
C LEU A 69 -2.95 5.44 0.70
N ASN A 70 -2.55 5.82 -0.51
CA ASN A 70 -2.30 7.22 -0.83
C ASN A 70 -3.64 7.98 -0.93
N GLN A 71 -3.77 9.11 -0.24
CA GLN A 71 -4.98 9.95 -0.26
C GLN A 71 -5.09 10.83 -1.50
N ASN A 72 -4.07 10.89 -2.35
CA ASN A 72 -4.14 11.70 -3.56
C ASN A 72 -4.92 10.96 -4.66
N HIS A 73 -6.20 11.32 -4.80
CA HIS A 73 -7.12 10.73 -5.78
C HIS A 73 -6.74 11.10 -7.23
N PHE A 74 -5.90 12.12 -7.40
CA PHE A 74 -5.34 12.59 -8.68
C PHE A 74 -3.91 12.08 -8.89
N ALA A 75 -3.43 11.15 -8.06
CA ALA A 75 -2.20 10.45 -8.42
C ALA A 75 -2.49 9.51 -9.59
N PHE A 76 -1.56 9.42 -10.53
CA PHE A 76 -1.58 8.43 -11.63
C PHE A 76 -2.68 8.66 -12.69
N GLU A 77 -3.16 9.89 -12.91
CA GLU A 77 -4.26 10.19 -13.86
C GLU A 77 -4.00 9.75 -15.31
N ASP A 78 -2.72 9.73 -15.71
CA ASP A 78 -2.27 9.34 -17.04
C ASP A 78 -2.00 7.83 -17.18
N GLU A 79 -2.02 7.09 -16.06
CA GLU A 79 -1.74 5.66 -15.99
C GLU A 79 -3.03 4.85 -16.19
N GLU A 80 -2.87 3.63 -16.71
CA GLU A 80 -3.95 2.65 -16.77
C GLU A 80 -4.34 2.17 -15.37
N VAL A 81 -5.61 1.81 -15.21
CA VAL A 81 -6.16 1.30 -13.95
C VAL A 81 -5.43 0.04 -13.49
N LEU A 82 -5.20 -0.92 -14.40
CA LEU A 82 -4.48 -2.15 -14.10
C LEU A 82 -3.03 -1.88 -13.66
N ALA A 83 -2.30 -1.05 -14.42
CA ALA A 83 -0.92 -0.66 -14.10
C ALA A 83 -0.84 0.05 -12.73
N THR A 84 -1.82 0.89 -12.41
CA THR A 84 -1.92 1.56 -11.12
C THR A 84 -2.04 0.57 -9.95
N VAL A 85 -2.80 -0.51 -10.13
CA VAL A 85 -2.92 -1.57 -9.11
C VAL A 85 -1.62 -2.33 -8.92
N ILE A 86 -1.01 -2.79 -10.03
CA ILE A 86 0.24 -3.56 -9.99
C ILE A 86 1.37 -2.76 -9.35
N ARG A 87 1.41 -1.44 -9.61
CA ARG A 87 2.34 -0.50 -8.97
C ARG A 87 2.27 -0.49 -7.44
N GLY A 88 1.20 -0.99 -6.85
CA GLY A 88 1.11 -1.23 -5.41
C GLY A 88 2.26 -2.09 -4.89
N HIS A 89 2.74 -3.02 -5.70
CA HIS A 89 3.97 -3.79 -5.48
C HIS A 89 5.15 -3.15 -6.23
N GLU A 90 5.71 -2.07 -5.67
CA GLU A 90 6.79 -1.27 -6.28
C GLU A 90 7.90 -2.13 -6.90
N LYS A 91 8.46 -3.08 -6.15
CA LYS A 91 9.53 -3.97 -6.66
C LYS A 91 9.13 -4.79 -7.88
N LEU A 92 7.89 -5.28 -7.93
CA LEU A 92 7.40 -6.09 -9.05
C LEU A 92 7.19 -5.21 -10.28
N TYR A 93 6.58 -4.04 -10.07
CA TYR A 93 6.34 -3.06 -11.12
C TYR A 93 7.65 -2.50 -11.71
N GLU A 94 8.65 -2.24 -10.88
CA GLU A 94 10.00 -1.84 -11.32
C GLU A 94 10.64 -2.91 -12.20
N ILE A 95 10.56 -4.18 -11.80
CA ILE A 95 11.06 -5.31 -12.60
C ILE A 95 10.32 -5.42 -13.93
N MET A 96 8.99 -5.23 -13.96
CA MET A 96 8.22 -5.25 -15.21
C MET A 96 8.70 -4.16 -16.17
N ILE A 97 8.82 -2.92 -15.70
CA ILE A 97 9.29 -1.79 -16.53
C ILE A 97 10.73 -2.02 -17.00
N GLU A 98 11.63 -2.45 -16.12
CA GLU A 98 13.03 -2.69 -16.46
C GLU A 98 13.14 -3.79 -17.51
N LYS A 99 12.35 -4.87 -17.36
CA LYS A 99 12.31 -5.99 -18.30
C LYS A 99 11.79 -5.57 -19.68
N ASP A 100 10.67 -4.84 -19.73
CA ASP A 100 10.12 -4.32 -20.98
C ASP A 100 11.11 -3.37 -21.68
N ALA A 101 11.80 -2.53 -20.92
CA ALA A 101 12.82 -1.63 -21.44
C ALA A 101 14.04 -2.40 -21.98
N LEU A 102 14.48 -3.46 -21.31
CA LEU A 102 15.59 -4.31 -21.77
C LEU A 102 15.25 -5.04 -23.07
N TYR A 103 14.04 -5.60 -23.18
CA TYR A 103 13.58 -6.25 -24.42
C TYR A 103 13.32 -5.27 -25.56
N ALA A 104 13.01 -4.01 -25.27
CA ALA A 104 12.82 -2.97 -26.28
C ALA A 104 14.14 -2.40 -26.83
N LYS A 105 15.31 -2.72 -26.24
CA LYS A 105 16.61 -2.25 -26.74
C LYS A 105 16.94 -2.90 -28.09
N PRO A 106 17.23 -2.11 -29.15
CA PRO A 106 17.64 -2.65 -30.44
C PRO A 106 19.04 -3.29 -30.42
N ASP A 107 19.93 -2.81 -29.53
CA ASP A 107 21.29 -3.34 -29.32
C ASP A 107 21.32 -4.23 -28.07
N PHE A 108 20.60 -5.35 -28.11
CA PHE A 108 20.57 -6.32 -27.00
C PHE A 108 21.93 -7.02 -26.86
N SER A 109 22.64 -6.73 -25.77
CA SER A 109 23.97 -7.30 -25.49
C SER A 109 23.88 -8.57 -24.61
N ASP A 110 24.97 -9.33 -24.56
CA ASP A 110 25.08 -10.48 -23.64
C ASP A 110 24.91 -10.07 -22.17
N GLU A 111 25.33 -8.85 -21.80
CA GLU A 111 25.14 -8.29 -20.44
C GLU A 111 23.67 -7.98 -20.15
N ASP A 112 22.92 -7.44 -21.12
CA ASP A 112 21.46 -7.24 -21.00
C ASP A 112 20.73 -8.58 -20.86
N GLY A 113 21.21 -9.63 -21.54
CA GLY A 113 20.70 -11.00 -21.40
C GLY A 113 20.89 -11.59 -20.00
N ILE A 114 22.04 -11.36 -19.37
CA ILE A 114 22.28 -11.77 -17.98
C ILE A 114 21.35 -11.02 -17.03
N ARG A 115 21.22 -9.70 -17.20
CA ARG A 115 20.33 -8.86 -16.38
C ARG A 115 18.86 -9.27 -16.52
N ALA A 116 18.40 -9.54 -17.75
CA ALA A 116 17.04 -10.03 -18.00
C ALA A 116 16.78 -11.38 -17.32
N ALA A 117 17.76 -12.29 -17.30
CA ALA A 117 17.63 -13.58 -16.62
C ALA A 117 17.54 -13.45 -15.08
N GLU A 118 18.31 -12.54 -14.48
CA GLU A 118 18.21 -12.21 -13.05
C GLU A 118 16.82 -11.66 -12.70
N LEU A 119 16.35 -10.70 -13.50
CA LEU A 119 15.04 -10.07 -13.33
C LEU A 119 13.89 -11.08 -13.50
N GLU A 120 13.98 -12.01 -14.46
CA GLU A 120 13.00 -13.09 -14.62
C GLU A 120 12.97 -14.03 -13.42
N GLY A 121 14.12 -14.29 -12.79
CA GLY A 121 14.21 -15.03 -11.54
C GLY A 121 13.46 -14.34 -10.41
N GLU A 122 13.74 -13.05 -10.18
CA GLU A 122 13.05 -12.25 -9.16
C GLU A 122 11.54 -12.10 -9.46
N PHE A 123 11.18 -11.94 -10.75
CA PHE A 123 9.79 -11.85 -11.20
C PHE A 123 9.03 -13.15 -10.91
N ALA A 124 9.65 -14.31 -11.17
CA ALA A 124 9.08 -15.61 -10.87
C ALA A 124 8.94 -15.85 -9.35
N GLU A 125 9.91 -15.43 -8.54
CA GLU A 125 9.84 -15.53 -7.07
C GLU A 125 8.67 -14.72 -6.48
N MET A 126 8.32 -13.60 -7.12
CA MET A 126 7.21 -12.72 -6.71
C MET A 126 5.88 -13.07 -7.37
N ASP A 127 5.78 -14.23 -8.01
CA ASP A 127 4.60 -14.69 -8.75
C ASP A 127 4.11 -13.68 -9.80
N GLY A 128 5.05 -12.99 -10.44
CA GLY A 128 4.77 -11.91 -11.38
C GLY A 128 3.91 -12.34 -12.58
N TRP A 129 3.97 -13.61 -12.97
CA TRP A 129 3.17 -14.16 -14.06
C TRP A 129 1.67 -14.17 -13.77
N ASN A 130 1.29 -14.26 -12.50
CA ASN A 130 -0.09 -14.18 -12.06
C ASN A 130 -0.51 -12.75 -11.69
N ALA A 131 0.42 -11.80 -11.65
CA ALA A 131 0.19 -10.44 -11.14
C ALA A 131 -0.97 -9.71 -11.82
N GLU A 132 -1.06 -9.78 -13.15
CA GLU A 132 -2.17 -9.19 -13.91
C GLU A 132 -3.50 -9.87 -13.59
N SER A 133 -3.51 -11.20 -13.53
CA SER A 133 -4.71 -11.97 -13.19
C SER A 133 -5.17 -11.72 -11.75
N GLU A 134 -4.24 -11.60 -10.81
CA GLU A 134 -4.55 -11.22 -9.43
C GLU A 134 -5.09 -9.80 -9.33
N ALA A 135 -4.51 -8.85 -10.08
CA ALA A 135 -4.95 -7.47 -10.11
C ALA A 135 -6.37 -7.35 -10.71
N ASP A 136 -6.65 -8.07 -11.80
CA ASP A 136 -7.97 -8.15 -12.42
C ASP A 136 -9.01 -8.73 -11.44
N GLN A 137 -8.75 -9.89 -10.85
CA GLN A 137 -9.65 -10.49 -9.85
C GLN A 137 -9.90 -9.57 -8.67
N LEU A 138 -8.86 -8.86 -8.19
CA LEU A 138 -8.99 -7.89 -7.11
C LEU A 138 -9.88 -6.71 -7.50
N LEU A 139 -9.71 -6.17 -8.70
CA LEU A 139 -10.52 -5.06 -9.23
C LEU A 139 -11.99 -5.47 -9.44
N GLN A 140 -12.23 -6.64 -10.02
CA GLN A 140 -13.58 -7.20 -10.18
C GLN A 140 -14.29 -7.36 -8.83
N ASN A 141 -13.58 -7.87 -7.82
CA ASN A 141 -14.09 -8.00 -6.46
C ASN A 141 -14.44 -6.63 -5.81
N LEU A 142 -13.75 -5.56 -6.22
CA LEU A 142 -14.05 -4.19 -5.80
C LEU A 142 -15.17 -3.54 -6.64
N GLY A 143 -15.68 -4.23 -7.65
CA GLY A 143 -16.71 -3.78 -8.58
C GLY A 143 -16.18 -2.76 -9.58
N ILE A 144 -15.01 -3.03 -10.15
CA ILE A 144 -14.44 -2.40 -11.34
C ILE A 144 -14.44 -3.46 -12.44
N ASP A 145 -15.25 -3.26 -13.48
CA ASP A 145 -15.38 -4.19 -14.60
C ASP A 145 -14.12 -4.22 -15.47
N GLU A 146 -13.87 -5.33 -16.17
CA GLU A 146 -12.73 -5.53 -17.08
C GLU A 146 -12.58 -4.40 -18.11
N SER A 147 -13.70 -3.89 -18.65
CA SER A 147 -13.70 -2.78 -19.60
C SER A 147 -13.11 -1.48 -19.04
N MET A 148 -13.15 -1.30 -17.72
CA MET A 148 -12.60 -0.13 -17.03
C MET A 148 -11.12 -0.30 -16.65
N GLN A 149 -10.58 -1.51 -16.72
CA GLN A 149 -9.21 -1.79 -16.25
C GLN A 149 -8.13 -1.30 -17.22
N HIS A 150 -8.47 -1.22 -18.50
CA HIS A 150 -7.63 -0.65 -19.56
C HIS A 150 -7.88 0.84 -19.78
N MET A 151 -8.85 1.44 -19.07
CA MET A 151 -9.08 2.88 -19.13
C MET A 151 -8.01 3.61 -18.31
N LYS A 152 -7.81 4.89 -18.62
CA LYS A 152 -6.97 5.75 -17.80
C LYS A 152 -7.67 6.08 -16.48
N MET A 153 -6.88 6.26 -15.43
CA MET A 153 -7.39 6.74 -14.14
C MET A 153 -8.19 8.05 -14.28
N SER A 154 -7.79 8.96 -15.17
CA SER A 154 -8.51 10.22 -15.45
C SER A 154 -9.95 10.04 -15.95
N GLU A 155 -10.27 8.92 -16.59
CA GLU A 155 -11.59 8.63 -17.15
C GLU A 155 -12.56 8.05 -16.11
N LEU A 156 -12.05 7.66 -14.94
CA LEU A 156 -12.85 7.12 -13.84
C LEU A 156 -13.48 8.21 -12.96
N THR A 157 -14.66 7.91 -12.41
CA THR A 157 -15.29 8.73 -11.37
C THR A 157 -14.52 8.66 -10.06
N GLU A 158 -14.65 9.68 -9.19
CA GLU A 158 -13.96 9.69 -7.88
C GLU A 158 -14.21 8.43 -7.04
N PRO A 159 -15.44 7.88 -6.93
CA PRO A 159 -15.66 6.63 -6.19
C PRO A 159 -14.93 5.43 -6.80
N GLN A 160 -14.78 5.39 -8.13
CA GLN A 160 -14.03 4.35 -8.82
C GLN A 160 -12.53 4.51 -8.61
N LYS A 161 -11.99 5.73 -8.71
CA LYS A 161 -10.59 6.04 -8.40
C LYS A 161 -10.20 5.54 -7.00
N VAL A 162 -11.08 5.72 -5.99
CA VAL A 162 -10.83 5.20 -4.63
C VAL A 162 -10.75 3.67 -4.61
N LYS A 163 -11.63 2.98 -5.33
CA LYS A 163 -11.59 1.51 -5.42
C LYS A 163 -10.28 1.04 -6.06
N VAL A 164 -9.81 1.72 -7.10
CA VAL A 164 -8.53 1.38 -7.75
C VAL A 164 -7.36 1.61 -6.81
N LEU A 165 -7.29 2.76 -6.13
CA LEU A 165 -6.25 3.03 -5.13
C LEU A 165 -6.29 2.04 -3.96
N LEU A 166 -7.48 1.56 -3.61
CA LEU A 166 -7.64 0.50 -2.64
C LEU A 166 -7.11 -0.84 -3.17
N GLY A 167 -7.42 -1.20 -4.41
CA GLY A 167 -6.82 -2.34 -5.10
C GLY A 167 -5.30 -2.28 -5.07
N GLN A 168 -4.73 -1.12 -5.42
CA GLN A 168 -3.29 -0.85 -5.35
C GLN A 168 -2.73 -1.13 -3.95
N ALA A 169 -3.37 -0.63 -2.89
CA ALA A 169 -2.88 -0.86 -1.53
C ALA A 169 -2.96 -2.35 -1.13
N LEU A 170 -4.00 -3.07 -1.57
CA LEU A 170 -4.26 -4.49 -1.31
C LEU A 170 -3.41 -5.46 -2.13
N PHE A 171 -2.83 -4.98 -3.23
CA PHE A 171 -2.11 -5.79 -4.21
C PHE A 171 -0.76 -6.30 -3.71
N GLY A 172 -0.47 -7.58 -3.99
CA GLY A 172 0.75 -8.28 -3.54
C GLY A 172 0.74 -8.67 -2.06
N SER A 173 -0.44 -8.85 -1.48
CA SER A 173 -0.66 -9.42 -0.15
C SER A 173 0.11 -8.82 1.06
N PRO A 174 0.19 -7.48 1.24
CA PRO A 174 0.91 -6.91 2.38
C PRO A 174 0.44 -7.41 3.75
N ASP A 175 1.38 -7.55 4.68
CA ASP A 175 1.17 -8.01 6.07
C ASP A 175 0.69 -6.90 7.00
N VAL A 176 0.98 -5.64 6.69
CA VAL A 176 0.51 -4.49 7.46
C VAL A 176 -0.09 -3.44 6.55
N TYR A 177 -1.36 -3.13 6.79
CA TYR A 177 -2.05 -2.05 6.09
C TYR A 177 -2.20 -0.87 7.01
N TYR A 178 -2.08 0.34 6.48
CA TYR A 178 -2.66 1.48 7.17
C TYR A 178 -3.48 2.39 6.25
N TRP A 179 -4.55 2.93 6.82
CA TRP A 179 -5.45 3.86 6.15
C TRP A 179 -5.60 5.13 6.97
N MET A 180 -5.31 6.29 6.36
CA MET A 180 -5.50 7.58 7.00
C MET A 180 -6.81 8.18 6.50
N ASN A 181 -7.79 8.43 7.39
CA ASN A 181 -8.99 9.20 7.03
C ASN A 181 -8.85 10.63 7.58
N ARG A 182 -8.72 11.61 6.68
CA ARG A 182 -8.77 13.03 7.08
C ARG A 182 -9.93 13.81 6.48
N ARG A 183 -10.60 13.32 5.43
CA ARG A 183 -11.70 14.04 4.75
C ARG A 183 -12.35 13.32 3.56
N THR A 184 -12.33 11.99 3.48
CA THR A 184 -13.02 11.32 2.37
C THR A 184 -14.51 11.23 2.69
N GLY A 185 -15.37 11.76 1.82
CA GLY A 185 -16.83 11.77 1.91
C GLY A 185 -17.50 10.39 1.84
N TRP A 186 -16.88 9.38 2.45
CA TRP A 186 -17.45 8.05 2.64
C TRP A 186 -18.41 8.11 3.81
N THR A 187 -19.65 7.73 3.56
CA THR A 187 -20.65 7.58 4.63
C THR A 187 -20.26 6.43 5.56
N SER A 188 -20.71 6.49 6.81
CA SER A 188 -20.54 5.40 7.80
C SER A 188 -20.94 4.03 7.26
N ASN A 189 -21.90 3.97 6.33
CA ASN A 189 -22.31 2.74 5.65
C ASN A 189 -21.29 2.19 4.66
N GLN A 190 -20.56 3.04 3.93
CA GLN A 190 -19.52 2.57 3.03
C GLN A 190 -18.31 2.04 3.82
N LEU A 191 -18.01 2.66 4.97
CA LEU A 191 -17.00 2.16 5.92
C LEU A 191 -17.40 0.85 6.59
N ALA A 192 -18.68 0.70 6.93
CA ALA A 192 -19.21 -0.53 7.50
C ALA A 192 -19.26 -1.67 6.47
N GLY A 193 -19.75 -1.39 5.26
CA GLY A 193 -19.71 -2.32 4.13
C GLY A 193 -18.29 -2.76 3.79
N TRP A 194 -17.33 -1.85 3.91
CA TRP A 194 -15.92 -2.14 3.69
C TRP A 194 -15.27 -2.93 4.82
N LYS A 195 -15.57 -2.63 6.09
CA LYS A 195 -15.16 -3.49 7.22
C LYS A 195 -15.69 -4.91 7.05
N THR A 196 -16.95 -5.05 6.67
CA THR A 196 -17.59 -6.35 6.44
C THR A 196 -16.96 -7.06 5.24
N PHE A 197 -16.73 -6.35 4.13
CA PHE A 197 -16.04 -6.91 2.97
C PHE A 197 -14.63 -7.38 3.34
N TRP A 198 -13.81 -6.55 3.98
CA TRP A 198 -12.44 -6.89 4.38
C TRP A 198 -12.37 -8.07 5.37
N LEU A 199 -13.25 -8.12 6.36
CA LEU A 199 -13.39 -9.25 7.28
C LEU A 199 -13.81 -10.54 6.57
N VAL A 200 -14.46 -10.44 5.40
CA VAL A 200 -14.94 -11.57 4.60
C VAL A 200 -13.92 -12.02 3.54
N THR A 201 -13.21 -11.10 2.87
CA THR A 201 -12.25 -11.44 1.80
C THR A 201 -10.86 -11.85 2.29
N LYS A 202 -10.40 -11.40 3.47
CA LYS A 202 -9.12 -11.88 4.04
C LYS A 202 -9.30 -12.47 5.43
N ARG A 203 -9.33 -13.81 5.49
CA ARG A 203 -9.06 -14.56 6.72
C ARG A 203 -7.61 -14.28 7.18
N LEU A 204 -7.47 -13.42 8.17
CA LEU A 204 -6.66 -13.63 9.39
C LEU A 204 -5.11 -13.65 9.36
N SER A 205 -4.39 -13.06 8.38
CA SER A 205 -2.92 -12.95 8.51
C SER A 205 -2.39 -11.52 8.71
N SER A 206 -2.98 -10.49 8.11
CA SER A 206 -2.40 -9.13 8.10
C SER A 206 -2.93 -8.24 9.25
N SER A 207 -2.06 -7.40 9.83
CA SER A 207 -2.46 -6.34 10.77
C SER A 207 -2.99 -5.12 10.01
N PHE A 208 -4.06 -4.50 10.49
CA PHE A 208 -4.69 -3.35 9.83
C PHE A 208 -4.70 -2.14 10.76
N LEU A 209 -4.31 -0.95 10.28
CA LEU A 209 -4.17 0.25 11.09
C LEU A 209 -4.93 1.43 10.48
N MET A 210 -6.09 1.77 11.04
CA MET A 210 -6.94 2.86 10.56
C MET A 210 -6.76 4.10 11.43
N THR A 211 -6.65 5.29 10.85
CA THR A 211 -6.71 6.53 11.62
C THR A 211 -8.07 7.20 11.45
N GLY A 212 -8.73 7.52 12.56
CA GLY A 212 -9.98 8.28 12.58
C GLY A 212 -9.80 9.62 13.30
N ILE A 213 -10.52 10.64 12.84
CA ILE A 213 -10.78 11.85 13.61
C ILE A 213 -12.19 11.66 14.19
N PHE A 214 -12.31 11.72 15.51
CA PHE A 214 -13.57 11.91 16.21
C PHE A 214 -13.64 13.35 16.70
#